data_AF-A0A2T9K3X2-F1
#
_entry.id   AF-A0A2T9K3X2-F1
#
_cell.length_a   1.000
_cell.length_b   1.000
_cell.length_c   1.000
_cell.angle_alpha   90.00
_cell.angle_beta   90.00
_cell.angle_gamma   90.00
#
_symmetry.space_group_name_H-M   'P 1'
#
loop_
_entity.id
_entity.type
_entity.pdbx_description
1 polymer ?
#
loop_
_entity_poly.entity_id
_entity_poly.type
_entity_poly.pdbx_seq_one_letter_code
_entity_poly.pdbx_strand_id
1 'polypeptide(L)'
;MPQIIKRDVPPPFTLIRDWSGGAEQHQSLDGLALRIQAIRAKRGLTITPCIAAYDGGDEFEGFNVSVTPRGGSPEWAATIVVPHGQLDALKAAIQRAAKPLQRAA
;
A
#
# COMPACT_ATOMS: atom_id res chain seq x y z
N MET A 1 8.03 -27.36 22.26
CA MET A 1 7.89 -25.91 22.10
C MET A 1 7.35 -25.64 20.70
N PRO A 2 6.18 -25.02 20.52
CA PRO A 2 5.71 -24.68 19.19
C PRO A 2 6.67 -23.64 18.61
N GLN A 3 7.32 -23.98 17.49
CA GLN A 3 8.12 -23.02 16.75
C GLN A 3 7.17 -21.94 16.26
N ILE A 4 7.31 -20.73 16.79
CA ILE A 4 6.66 -19.55 16.24
C ILE A 4 7.21 -19.45 14.83
N ILE A 5 6.38 -19.80 13.84
CA ILE A 5 6.68 -19.52 12.43
C ILE A 5 6.81 -18.01 12.38
N LYS A 6 8.05 -17.50 12.34
CA LYS A 6 8.31 -16.12 11.96
C LYS A 6 7.69 -16.01 10.57
N ARG A 7 6.47 -15.47 10.49
CA ARG A 7 5.92 -15.04 9.21
C ARG A 7 6.97 -14.07 8.67
N ASP A 8 7.62 -14.44 7.57
CA ASP A 8 8.58 -13.57 6.90
C ASP A 8 7.91 -12.20 6.75
N VAL A 9 8.44 -11.22 7.48
CA VAL A 9 7.92 -9.86 7.40
C VAL A 9 8.24 -9.40 5.99
N PRO A 10 7.25 -8.97 5.20
CA PRO A 10 7.50 -8.53 3.84
C PRO A 10 8.55 -7.41 3.87
N PRO A 11 9.49 -7.39 2.92
CA PRO A 11 10.46 -6.30 2.84
C PRO A 11 9.74 -4.94 2.71
N PRO A 12 10.40 -3.82 3.05
CA PRO A 12 9.77 -2.51 2.94
C PRO A 12 9.28 -2.22 1.53
N PHE A 13 8.26 -1.37 1.45
CA PHE A 13 7.64 -0.95 0.20
C PHE A 13 7.01 -2.12 -0.56
N THR A 14 6.36 -3.02 0.17
CA THR A 14 5.63 -4.15 -0.43
C THR A 14 4.16 -3.78 -0.62
N LEU A 15 3.58 -4.24 -1.73
CA LEU A 15 2.17 -4.13 -2.07
C LEU A 15 1.59 -5.52 -2.29
N ILE A 16 0.54 -5.88 -1.56
CA ILE A 16 -0.07 -7.20 -1.51
C ILE A 16 -1.47 -7.10 -2.11
N ARG A 17 -1.73 -7.79 -3.24
CA ARG A 17 -2.99 -7.64 -4.01
C ARG A 17 -3.97 -8.79 -3.85
N ASP A 18 -3.60 -9.87 -3.17
CA ASP A 18 -4.48 -10.98 -2.92
C ASP A 18 -4.17 -11.65 -1.56
N TRP A 19 -5.12 -12.44 -1.08
CA TRP A 19 -4.92 -13.32 0.08
C TRP A 19 -4.07 -14.56 -0.27
N SER A 20 -3.79 -14.77 -1.56
CA SER A 20 -3.06 -15.92 -2.11
C SER A 20 -1.54 -15.71 -2.25
N GLY A 21 -0.99 -14.53 -1.95
CA GLY A 21 0.44 -14.29 -1.84
C GLY A 21 1.10 -13.49 -2.99
N GLY A 22 0.35 -12.81 -3.84
CA GLY A 22 0.83 -11.84 -4.81
C GLY A 22 1.37 -10.57 -4.14
N ALA A 23 2.57 -10.68 -3.58
CA ALA A 23 3.35 -9.56 -3.05
C ALA A 23 4.25 -8.96 -4.14
N GLU A 24 4.06 -7.67 -4.41
CA GLU A 24 4.92 -6.85 -5.26
C GLU A 24 5.86 -6.03 -4.36
N GLN A 25 7.16 -6.33 -4.41
CA GLN A 25 8.16 -5.52 -3.74
C GLN A 25 8.58 -4.35 -4.64
N HIS A 26 8.70 -3.16 -4.06
CA HIS A 26 9.22 -1.98 -4.75
C HIS A 26 10.57 -1.56 -4.16
N GLN A 27 11.48 -1.07 -5.02
CA GLN A 27 12.80 -0.59 -4.58
C GLN A 27 12.75 0.74 -3.84
N SER A 28 11.64 1.47 -3.94
CA SER A 28 11.48 2.79 -3.33
C SER A 28 10.01 3.12 -3.05
N LEU A 29 9.83 4.08 -2.15
CA LEU A 29 8.54 4.67 -1.82
C LEU A 29 7.87 5.31 -3.05
N ASP A 30 8.63 5.97 -3.93
CA ASP A 30 8.09 6.54 -5.17
C ASP A 30 7.60 5.44 -6.15
N GLY A 31 8.30 4.31 -6.23
CA GLY A 31 7.88 3.16 -7.04
C GLY A 31 6.56 2.56 -6.53
N LEU A 32 6.44 2.40 -5.21
CA LEU A 32 5.19 1.98 -4.56
C LEU A 32 4.06 3.00 -4.82
N ALA A 33 4.34 4.29 -4.68
CA ALA A 33 3.37 5.36 -4.91
C ALA A 33 2.82 5.39 -6.34
N LEU A 34 3.69 5.20 -7.34
CA LEU A 34 3.29 5.07 -8.75
C LEU A 34 2.34 3.88 -8.96
N ARG A 35 2.65 2.74 -8.33
CA ARG A 35 1.80 1.55 -8.42
C ARG A 35 0.43 1.78 -7.79
N ILE A 36 0.37 2.42 -6.62
CA ILE A 36 -0.89 2.79 -5.96
C ILE A 36 -1.69 3.77 -6.82
N GLN A 37 -1.06 4.75 -7.45
CA GLN A 37 -1.75 5.66 -8.38
C GLN A 37 -2.31 4.93 -9.60
N ALA A 38 -1.59 3.95 -10.15
CA ALA A 38 -2.08 3.11 -11.24
C ALA A 38 -3.32 2.31 -10.81
N ILE A 39 -3.31 1.73 -9.60
CA ILE A 39 -4.46 1.00 -9.02
C ILE A 39 -5.67 1.93 -8.82
N ARG A 40 -5.44 3.15 -8.33
CA ARG A 40 -6.48 4.16 -8.13
C ARG A 40 -7.21 4.49 -9.43
N ALA A 41 -6.54 4.53 -10.57
CA ALA A 41 -7.14 4.79 -11.89
C ALA A 41 -8.11 6.00 -11.91
N LYS A 42 -7.70 7.14 -11.32
CA LYS A 42 -8.50 8.38 -11.15
C LYS A 42 -9.72 8.29 -10.21
N ARG A 43 -9.93 7.20 -9.49
CA ARG A 43 -11.01 7.02 -8.49
C ARG A 43 -10.65 7.62 -7.13
N GLY A 44 -11.56 7.57 -6.15
CA GLY A 44 -11.21 7.92 -4.77
C GLY A 44 -10.19 6.94 -4.20
N LEU A 45 -9.27 7.41 -3.34
CA LEU A 45 -8.28 6.56 -2.67
C LEU A 45 -8.37 6.80 -1.17
N THR A 46 -8.47 5.73 -0.40
CA THR A 46 -8.45 5.75 1.05
C THR A 46 -7.34 4.83 1.55
N ILE A 47 -6.55 5.31 2.51
CA ILE A 47 -5.50 4.53 3.16
C ILE A 47 -5.84 4.45 4.64
N THR A 48 -6.04 3.25 5.17
CA THR A 48 -6.37 3.00 6.58
C THR A 48 -5.39 2.01 7.19
N PRO A 49 -5.14 2.06 8.51
CA PRO A 49 -4.33 1.05 9.19
C PRO A 49 -4.84 -0.37 8.91
N CYS A 50 -3.93 -1.31 8.66
CA CYS A 50 -4.25 -2.72 8.50
C CYS A 50 -4.20 -3.41 9.87
N ILE A 51 -5.30 -3.36 10.61
CA ILE A 51 -5.38 -4.01 11.93
C ILE A 51 -5.22 -5.53 11.74
N ALA A 52 -4.28 -6.13 12.49
CA ALA A 52 -3.96 -7.56 12.56
C ALA A 52 -3.05 -8.17 11.48
N ALA A 53 -2.70 -7.45 10.41
CA ALA A 53 -1.71 -7.91 9.43
C ALA A 53 -0.57 -6.89 9.30
N TYR A 54 0.64 -7.32 9.67
CA TYR A 54 1.88 -6.52 9.56
C TYR A 54 2.01 -5.33 10.53
N ASP A 55 1.09 -5.22 11.51
CA ASP A 55 1.12 -4.23 12.61
C ASP A 55 1.90 -4.73 13.84
N GLY A 56 2.63 -5.84 13.70
CA GLY A 56 3.19 -6.63 14.81
C GLY A 56 4.71 -6.60 14.91
N GLY A 57 5.41 -5.73 14.20
CA GLY A 57 6.87 -5.60 14.24
C GLY A 57 7.31 -4.16 14.49
N ASP A 58 8.42 -3.97 15.20
CA ASP A 58 8.96 -2.64 15.54
C ASP A 58 9.43 -1.82 14.31
N GLU A 59 9.57 -2.49 13.16
CA GLU A 59 10.24 -1.94 11.97
C GLU A 59 9.25 -1.46 10.88
N PHE A 60 8.05 -2.05 10.80
CA PHE A 60 7.13 -1.83 9.69
C PHE A 60 5.68 -1.76 10.13
N GLU A 61 4.89 -1.01 9.36
CA GLU A 61 3.45 -0.84 9.53
C GLU A 61 2.68 -1.21 8.25
N GLY A 62 1.54 -1.86 8.44
CA GLY A 62 0.64 -2.27 7.37
C GLY A 62 -0.51 -1.28 7.16
N PHE A 63 -0.85 -0.98 5.91
CA PHE A 63 -2.02 -0.18 5.56
C PHE A 63 -2.86 -0.81 4.47
N ASN A 64 -4.18 -0.74 4.61
CA ASN A 64 -5.10 -1.09 3.55
C ASN A 64 -5.30 0.10 2.62
N VAL A 65 -5.18 -0.17 1.33
CA VAL A 65 -5.49 0.74 0.24
C VAL A 65 -6.84 0.34 -0.32
N SER A 66 -7.81 1.23 -0.21
CA SER A 66 -9.14 1.08 -0.79
C SER A 66 -9.38 2.11 -1.88
N VAL A 67 -10.07 1.69 -2.93
CA VAL A 67 -10.43 2.53 -4.06
C VAL A 67 -11.94 2.72 -4.08
N THR A 68 -12.39 3.96 -4.23
CA THR A 68 -13.83 4.31 -4.23
C THR A 68 -14.29 4.64 -5.65
N PRO A 69 -15.09 3.77 -6.29
CA PRO A 69 -15.71 4.07 -7.57
C PRO A 69 -16.62 5.31 -7.49
N ARG A 70 -16.87 5.97 -8.63
CA ARG A 70 -17.76 7.13 -8.66
C ARG A 70 -19.19 6.70 -8.28
N GLY A 71 -19.68 7.18 -7.14
CA GLY A 71 -21.01 6.84 -6.61
C GLY A 71 -21.10 5.50 -5.89
N GLY A 72 -19.96 4.86 -5.59
CA GLY A 72 -19.89 3.58 -4.88
C GLY A 72 -19.24 3.68 -3.50
N SER A 73 -19.18 2.56 -2.80
CA SER A 73 -18.46 2.41 -1.54
C SER A 73 -16.97 2.11 -1.78
N PRO A 74 -16.08 2.40 -0.81
CA PRO A 74 -14.68 2.01 -0.91
C PRO A 74 -14.54 0.50 -0.97
N GLU A 75 -13.79 0.00 -1.95
CA GLU A 75 -13.46 -1.42 -2.11
C GLU A 75 -11.97 -1.61 -1.81
N TRP A 76 -11.64 -2.64 -1.04
CA TRP A 76 -10.25 -3.00 -0.78
C TRP A 76 -9.55 -3.35 -2.11
N ALA A 77 -8.37 -2.78 -2.32
CA ALA A 77 -7.59 -2.99 -3.54
C ALA A 77 -6.22 -3.60 -3.29
N ALA A 78 -5.58 -3.27 -2.16
CA ALA A 78 -4.29 -3.83 -1.77
C ALA A 78 -4.02 -3.58 -0.28
N THR A 79 -3.06 -4.32 0.28
CA THR A 79 -2.40 -3.98 1.54
C THR A 79 -0.97 -3.57 1.24
N ILE A 80 -0.47 -2.52 1.85
CA ILE A 80 0.91 -2.05 1.71
C ILE A 80 1.65 -2.20 3.03
N VAL A 81 2.96 -2.42 2.95
CA VAL A 81 3.85 -2.50 4.10
C VAL A 81 4.98 -1.50 3.90
N VAL A 82 5.12 -0.57 4.84
CA VAL A 82 6.13 0.50 4.81
C VAL A 82 6.84 0.61 6.16
N PRO A 83 8.07 1.17 6.20
CA PRO A 83 8.73 1.46 7.46
C PRO A 83 7.92 2.43 8.32
N HIS A 84 8.03 2.32 9.64
CA HIS A 84 7.37 3.23 10.57
C HIS A 84 7.65 4.71 10.25
N GLY A 85 6.59 5.52 10.27
CA GLY A 85 6.67 6.97 10.04
C GLY A 85 6.77 7.38 8.57
N GLN A 86 6.72 6.42 7.63
CA GLN A 86 6.76 6.71 6.19
C GLN A 86 5.39 6.95 5.57
N LEU A 87 4.28 6.78 6.31
CA LEU A 87 2.92 6.96 5.77
C LEU A 87 2.70 8.33 5.12
N ASP A 88 3.13 9.41 5.77
CA ASP A 88 2.92 10.76 5.25
C ASP A 88 3.80 11.05 4.02
N ALA A 89 5.04 10.52 4.02
CA ALA A 89 5.90 10.56 2.85
C ALA A 89 5.28 9.80 1.67
N LEU A 90 4.66 8.63 1.92
CA LEU A 90 3.96 7.85 0.92
C LEU A 90 2.75 8.61 0.36
N LYS A 91 1.91 9.21 1.21
CA LYS A 91 0.78 10.03 0.76
C LYS A 91 1.25 11.18 -0.13
N ALA A 92 2.32 11.86 0.25
CA ALA A 92 2.91 12.93 -0.57
C ALA A 92 3.42 12.40 -1.92
N ALA A 93 4.12 11.26 -1.93
CA ALA A 93 4.59 10.63 -3.15
C ALA A 93 3.44 10.19 -4.08
N ILE A 94 2.36 9.63 -3.52
CA ILE A 94 1.14 9.28 -4.25
C ILE A 94 0.56 10.54 -4.91
N GLN A 95 0.46 11.65 -4.19
CA GLN A 95 -0.02 12.91 -4.77
C GLN A 95 0.91 13.44 -5.88
N ARG A 96 2.23 13.35 -5.71
CA ARG A 96 3.20 13.73 -6.75
C ARG A 96 3.06 12.86 -8.00
N ALA A 97 2.89 11.55 -7.82
CA ALA A 97 2.67 10.58 -8.90
C ALA A 97 1.38 10.83 -9.70
N ALA A 98 0.42 11.58 -9.16
CA ALA A 98 -0.76 12.02 -9.92
C ALA A 98 -0.43 13.11 -10.96
N LYS A 99 0.63 13.91 -10.78
CA LYS A 99 0.97 15.05 -11.66
C LYS A 99 1.48 14.64 -13.05
N PRO A 100 2.34 13.62 -13.21
CA PRO A 100 2.76 13.14 -14.52
C PRO A 100 1.60 12.59 -15.37
N LEU A 101 0.63 11.92 -14.73
CA LEU A 101 -0.52 11.31 -15.41
C LEU A 101 -1.58 12.32 -15.91
N GLN A 102 -1.50 13.59 -15.48
CA GLN A 102 -2.41 14.65 -15.95
C GLN A 102 -1.88 15.40 -17.18
N ARG A 103 -0.58 15.34 -17.48
CA ARG A 103 0.02 16.06 -18.63
C ARG A 103 0.00 15.29 -19.94
N ALA A 104 -0.26 13.99 -19.90
CA ALA A 104 -0.29 13.11 -21.07
C ALA A 104 -1.73 12.76 -21.54
N ALA A 105 -2.74 13.50 -21.06
CA ALA A 105 -4.16 13.28 -21.37
C ALA A 105 -4.76 14.51 -22.05
#